data_AF-A0A409X758-F1
#
_entry.id   AF-A0A409X758-F1
#
_cell.length_a   1.000
_cell.length_b   1.000
_cell.length_c   1.000
_cell.angle_alpha   90.00
_cell.angle_beta   90.00
_cell.angle_gamma   90.00
#
_symmetry.space_group_name_H-M   'P 1'
#
loop_
_entity.id
_entity.type
_entity.pdbx_description
1 polymer ?
#
loop_
_entity_poly.entity_id
_entity_poly.type
_entity_poly.pdbx_seq_one_letter_code
_entity_poly.pdbx_strand_id
1 'polypeptide(L)'
;MAISSFPSSTLHIPKRVLVIGGGPTGLVSLRNLKERGQFEHVELFERRDNIGGVWHFDDLASSKSASKGPRWPSPAYQGLIGNTPHQPFPTLKETNEYLQKFAFPYIQSGAIKLNREVARVDELPNQRGWRVTSRDWNAGGKEEEELWDAVVVAVGWYDNPVWPATEGLEELRKRGLAKHAKSWRGPQGYDGKKALVIGNPNSSNDIAFQLAPIASGPVYQSIRRPAFPIFVSLPDERIKSVARASKYFLKTTSEGDKFDALLCDGTLLTDLDTVQVAPTEYLHRHIMSAYNPSLVFVGVPVVYTPFPIADVVSTWIVLAWLGETPYPNTPDGRLTYEGERLASIDKWQQGIKNPSSLVVYNVLGPTEQEYARQLREDIVKARPELGKILPVWNDERTALREAIYGKKLNALQYAKSRTNSI
;
A
#
# COMPACT_ATOMS: atom_id res chain seq x y z
N MET A 1 10.49 21.41 26.02
CA MET A 1 10.86 22.16 24.80
C MET A 1 9.59 22.44 24.02
N ALA A 2 9.42 23.67 23.55
CA ALA A 2 8.22 24.13 22.87
C ALA A 2 7.92 23.28 21.62
N ILE A 3 6.69 22.80 21.53
CA ILE A 3 6.14 22.15 20.34
C ILE A 3 6.21 23.20 19.23
N SER A 4 7.03 22.98 18.21
CA SER A 4 7.07 23.85 17.05
C SER A 4 5.66 23.93 16.48
N SER A 5 5.05 25.12 16.55
CA SER A 5 3.78 25.40 15.90
C SER A 5 3.94 25.06 14.42
N PHE A 6 3.23 24.03 13.95
CA PHE A 6 3.09 23.78 12.53
C PHE A 6 2.49 25.04 11.89
N PRO A 7 3.12 25.62 10.86
CA PRO A 7 2.54 26.78 10.19
C PRO A 7 1.15 26.40 9.70
N SER A 8 0.19 27.31 9.91
CA SER A 8 -1.15 27.23 9.32
C SER A 8 -0.98 27.19 7.80
N SER A 9 -0.95 25.99 7.22
CA SER A 9 -0.81 25.83 5.78
C SER A 9 -2.18 26.11 5.15
N THR A 10 -2.29 27.24 4.47
CA THR A 10 -3.23 27.38 3.35
C THR A 10 -3.11 26.12 2.49
N LEU A 11 -4.24 25.44 2.23
CA LEU A 11 -4.27 24.19 1.49
C LEU A 11 -3.52 24.36 0.17
N HIS A 12 -2.35 23.71 0.04
CA HIS A 12 -1.59 23.75 -1.19
C HIS A 12 -2.20 22.75 -2.18
N ILE A 13 -2.89 23.27 -3.20
CA ILE A 13 -3.39 22.45 -4.29
C ILE A 13 -2.16 21.99 -5.11
N PRO A 14 -1.89 20.67 -5.21
CA PRO A 14 -0.74 20.18 -5.97
C PRO A 14 -0.89 20.54 -7.44
N LYS A 15 0.18 20.94 -8.13
CA LYS A 15 0.14 21.24 -9.57
C LYS A 15 0.60 20.03 -10.39
N ARG A 16 1.62 19.33 -9.90
CA ARG A 16 2.21 18.13 -10.50
C ARG A 16 1.87 16.90 -9.67
N VAL A 17 1.14 15.96 -10.26
CA VAL A 17 0.72 14.72 -9.60
C VAL A 17 1.25 13.50 -10.34
N LEU A 18 1.97 12.62 -9.63
CA LEU A 18 2.40 11.34 -10.17
C LEU A 18 1.50 10.20 -9.67
N VAL A 19 1.06 9.34 -10.58
CA VAL A 19 0.47 8.04 -10.26
C VAL A 19 1.48 6.92 -10.51
N ILE A 20 1.65 6.02 -9.56
CA ILE A 20 2.58 4.90 -9.67
C ILE A 20 1.80 3.59 -9.81
N GLY A 21 1.93 2.95 -10.97
CA GLY A 21 1.30 1.66 -11.31
C GLY A 21 0.15 1.78 -12.31
N GLY A 22 0.25 1.07 -13.44
CA GLY A 22 -0.73 1.01 -14.53
C GLY A 22 -1.75 -0.12 -14.40
N GLY A 23 -2.06 -0.52 -13.16
CA GLY A 23 -3.18 -1.41 -12.85
C GLY A 23 -4.53 -0.68 -12.80
N PRO A 24 -5.65 -1.40 -12.58
CA PRO A 24 -6.98 -0.79 -12.56
C PRO A 24 -7.11 0.41 -11.61
N THR A 25 -6.50 0.32 -10.43
CA THR A 25 -6.48 1.39 -9.40
C THR A 25 -5.75 2.64 -9.87
N GLY A 26 -4.61 2.49 -10.54
CA GLY A 26 -3.85 3.62 -11.07
C GLY A 26 -4.51 4.24 -12.29
N LEU A 27 -5.07 3.41 -13.18
CA LEU A 27 -5.78 3.89 -14.37
C LEU A 27 -7.00 4.75 -13.99
N VAL A 28 -7.85 4.28 -13.07
CA VAL A 28 -9.01 5.07 -12.63
C VAL A 28 -8.59 6.32 -11.85
N SER A 29 -7.47 6.26 -11.12
CA SER A 29 -6.89 7.42 -10.45
C SER A 29 -6.43 8.48 -11.44
N LEU A 30 -5.70 8.08 -12.49
CA LEU A 30 -5.27 8.97 -13.57
C LEU A 30 -6.46 9.64 -14.26
N ARG A 31 -7.50 8.85 -14.59
CA ARG A 31 -8.75 9.38 -15.16
C ARG A 31 -9.34 10.46 -14.26
N ASN A 32 -9.54 10.15 -12.97
CA ASN A 32 -10.16 11.10 -12.04
C ASN A 32 -9.32 12.36 -11.82
N LEU A 33 -7.99 12.24 -11.71
CA LEU A 33 -7.08 13.38 -11.60
C LEU A 33 -7.16 14.29 -12.85
N LYS A 34 -7.27 13.72 -14.05
CA LYS A 34 -7.36 14.49 -15.30
C LYS A 34 -8.74 15.06 -15.60
N GLU A 35 -9.81 14.30 -15.35
CA GLU A 35 -11.18 14.70 -15.73
C GLU A 35 -11.87 15.52 -14.65
N ARG A 36 -11.56 15.27 -13.37
CA ARG A 36 -12.24 15.89 -12.22
C ARG A 36 -11.36 16.88 -11.46
N GLY A 37 -10.04 16.77 -11.64
CA GLY A 37 -9.03 17.64 -11.02
C GLY A 37 -8.82 18.94 -11.78
N GLN A 38 -7.98 19.81 -11.20
CA GLN A 38 -7.50 21.05 -11.82
C GLN A 38 -5.97 21.12 -11.70
N PHE A 39 -5.32 20.00 -12.01
CA PHE A 39 -3.86 19.85 -11.88
C PHE A 39 -3.18 20.18 -13.21
N GLU A 40 -2.09 20.95 -13.15
CA GLU A 40 -1.36 21.40 -14.35
C GLU A 40 -0.69 20.23 -15.08
N HIS A 41 -0.21 19.23 -14.34
CA HIS A 41 0.49 18.09 -14.91
C HIS A 41 0.19 16.81 -14.13
N VAL A 42 -0.32 15.79 -14.84
CA VAL A 42 -0.62 14.48 -14.27
C VAL A 42 -0.08 13.40 -15.19
N GLU A 43 0.78 12.55 -14.64
CA GLU A 43 1.33 11.39 -15.34
C GLU A 43 1.18 10.11 -14.50
N LEU A 44 1.24 8.98 -15.18
CA LEU A 44 1.28 7.65 -14.58
C LEU A 44 2.51 6.90 -15.06
N PHE A 45 3.29 6.34 -14.15
CA PHE A 45 4.44 5.48 -14.45
C PHE A 45 4.09 4.02 -14.22
N GLU A 46 4.29 3.18 -15.24
CA GLU A 46 4.15 1.72 -15.19
C GLU A 46 5.47 1.08 -15.62
N ARG A 47 5.97 0.18 -14.78
CA ARG A 47 7.27 -0.48 -14.98
C ARG A 47 7.26 -1.45 -16.15
N ARG A 48 6.12 -2.09 -16.42
CA ARG A 48 5.95 -2.96 -17.59
C ARG A 48 5.87 -2.14 -18.88
N ASP A 49 6.12 -2.81 -19.99
CA ASP A 49 5.88 -2.31 -21.34
C ASP A 49 4.39 -2.27 -21.71
N ASN A 50 3.50 -2.59 -20.75
CA ASN A 50 2.07 -2.70 -20.96
C ASN A 50 1.30 -2.46 -19.65
N ILE A 51 0.01 -2.14 -19.75
CA ILE A 51 -0.89 -1.90 -18.61
C ILE A 51 -1.54 -3.19 -18.11
N GLY A 52 -2.35 -3.05 -17.05
CA GLY A 52 -3.30 -4.05 -16.59
C GLY A 52 -3.02 -4.56 -15.17
N GLY A 53 -1.84 -4.27 -14.62
CA GLY A 53 -1.42 -4.76 -13.31
C GLY A 53 -1.48 -6.28 -13.26
N VAL A 54 -2.19 -6.84 -12.27
CA VAL A 54 -2.40 -8.30 -12.16
C VAL A 54 -3.31 -8.87 -13.25
N TRP A 55 -4.05 -8.05 -13.98
CA TRP A 55 -4.87 -8.47 -15.11
C TRP A 55 -4.09 -8.41 -16.43
N HIS A 56 -2.79 -8.16 -16.37
CA HIS A 56 -1.92 -8.28 -17.53
C HIS A 56 -1.96 -9.71 -18.06
N PHE A 57 -2.36 -9.87 -19.32
CA PHE A 57 -2.41 -11.16 -19.99
C PHE A 57 -1.05 -11.45 -20.64
N ASP A 58 -0.24 -12.25 -19.95
CA ASP A 58 1.07 -12.68 -20.42
C ASP A 58 0.89 -13.88 -21.35
N ASP A 59 0.75 -13.64 -22.66
CA ASP A 59 0.75 -14.72 -23.65
C ASP A 59 2.20 -15.18 -23.89
N LEU A 60 2.63 -16.15 -23.08
CA LEU A 60 3.98 -16.72 -23.13
C LEU A 60 4.36 -17.24 -24.53
N ALA A 61 3.38 -17.68 -25.34
CA ALA A 61 3.62 -18.16 -26.70
C ALA A 61 3.89 -17.01 -27.69
N SER A 62 3.38 -15.81 -27.41
CA SER A 62 3.62 -14.58 -28.18
C SER A 62 4.91 -13.85 -27.78
N SER A 63 5.58 -14.28 -26.70
CA SER A 63 6.66 -13.54 -26.04
C SER A 63 8.03 -13.57 -26.75
N LYS A 64 8.03 -13.50 -28.08
CA LYS A 64 9.22 -13.27 -28.93
C LYS A 64 9.68 -11.81 -28.94
N SER A 65 9.00 -10.91 -28.22
CA SER A 65 9.47 -9.54 -28.00
C SER A 65 10.66 -9.57 -27.04
N ALA A 66 11.83 -9.17 -27.53
CA ALA A 66 12.98 -8.87 -26.69
C ALA A 66 12.65 -7.65 -25.82
N SER A 67 12.17 -7.88 -24.59
CA SER A 67 11.88 -6.81 -23.65
C SER A 67 13.17 -6.00 -23.43
N LYS A 68 13.09 -4.67 -23.56
CA LYS A 68 14.24 -3.76 -23.38
C LYS A 68 14.70 -3.62 -21.92
N GLY A 69 14.05 -4.34 -21.00
CA GLY A 69 14.34 -4.34 -19.57
C GLY A 69 13.85 -5.62 -18.86
N PRO A 70 13.81 -5.62 -17.52
CA PRO A 70 13.34 -6.74 -16.72
C PRO A 70 11.91 -7.16 -17.08
N ARG A 71 11.57 -8.43 -16.85
CA ARG A 71 10.17 -8.89 -16.87
C ARG A 71 9.57 -8.87 -15.47
N TRP A 72 8.33 -8.42 -15.39
CA TRP A 72 7.49 -8.53 -14.20
C TRP A 72 6.27 -9.41 -14.53
N PRO A 73 6.35 -10.74 -14.34
CA PRO A 73 5.23 -11.62 -14.69
C PRO A 73 3.96 -11.23 -13.93
N SER A 74 2.82 -11.49 -14.56
CA SER A 74 1.52 -11.39 -13.90
C SER A 74 1.24 -12.68 -13.11
N PRO A 75 0.63 -12.61 -11.92
CA PRO A 75 0.18 -13.81 -11.22
C PRO A 75 -1.08 -14.45 -11.84
N ALA A 76 -1.72 -13.78 -12.82
CA ALA A 76 -2.89 -14.32 -13.47
C ALA A 76 -2.54 -15.51 -14.38
N TYR A 77 -3.37 -16.54 -14.34
CA TYR A 77 -3.17 -17.79 -15.06
C TYR A 77 -4.16 -17.94 -16.24
N GLN A 78 -3.77 -18.74 -17.24
CA GLN A 78 -4.62 -19.02 -18.40
C GLN A 78 -5.94 -19.66 -17.96
N GLY A 79 -7.06 -19.17 -18.49
CA GLY A 79 -8.40 -19.62 -18.10
C GLY A 79 -8.94 -18.98 -16.81
N LEU A 80 -8.24 -18.00 -16.22
CA LEU A 80 -8.79 -17.22 -15.11
C LEU A 80 -10.09 -16.52 -15.53
N ILE A 81 -11.14 -16.77 -14.74
CA ILE A 81 -12.45 -16.13 -14.82
C ILE A 81 -12.68 -15.38 -13.51
N GLY A 82 -13.03 -14.11 -13.60
CA GLY A 82 -13.28 -13.22 -12.46
C GLY A 82 -14.39 -13.71 -11.52
N ASN A 83 -14.56 -12.97 -10.45
CA ASN A 83 -15.47 -13.26 -9.34
C ASN A 83 -16.25 -12.00 -8.93
N THR A 84 -16.74 -11.22 -9.90
CA THR A 84 -17.52 -10.00 -9.69
C THR A 84 -19.03 -10.26 -9.65
N PRO A 85 -19.87 -9.39 -9.05
CA PRO A 85 -21.32 -9.63 -8.93
C PRO A 85 -22.08 -9.89 -10.25
N HIS A 86 -21.57 -9.38 -11.36
CA HIS A 86 -22.20 -9.45 -12.68
C HIS A 86 -21.83 -10.74 -13.42
N GLN A 87 -22.84 -11.33 -14.07
CA GLN A 87 -22.75 -12.54 -14.90
C GLN A 87 -22.98 -12.17 -16.38
N PRO A 88 -22.29 -12.81 -17.34
CA PRO A 88 -21.20 -13.77 -17.15
C PRO A 88 -19.99 -13.12 -16.47
N PHE A 89 -19.26 -13.89 -15.65
CA PHE A 89 -18.03 -13.39 -15.05
C PHE A 89 -17.00 -13.11 -16.16
N PRO A 90 -16.32 -11.95 -16.15
CA PRO A 90 -15.37 -11.62 -17.20
C PRO A 90 -14.13 -12.52 -17.11
N THR A 91 -13.63 -12.94 -18.26
CA THR A 91 -12.35 -13.63 -18.41
C THR A 91 -11.18 -12.67 -18.17
N LEU A 92 -9.99 -13.22 -17.93
CA LEU A 92 -8.75 -12.45 -17.89
C LEU A 92 -8.54 -11.64 -19.18
N LYS A 93 -8.84 -12.24 -20.35
CA LYS A 93 -8.70 -11.56 -21.65
C LYS A 93 -9.66 -10.38 -21.78
N GLU A 94 -10.95 -10.57 -21.49
CA GLU A 94 -11.94 -9.48 -21.54
C GLU A 94 -11.59 -8.35 -20.56
N THR A 95 -11.13 -8.70 -19.36
CA THR A 95 -10.70 -7.73 -18.36
C THR A 95 -9.46 -6.96 -18.83
N ASN A 96 -8.47 -7.66 -19.40
CA ASN A 96 -7.29 -7.03 -19.98
C ASN A 96 -7.67 -6.07 -21.12
N GLU A 97 -8.45 -6.53 -22.09
CA GLU A 97 -8.90 -5.72 -23.24
C GLU A 97 -9.69 -4.49 -22.80
N TYR A 98 -10.53 -4.61 -21.79
CA TYR A 98 -11.23 -3.47 -21.19
C TYR A 98 -10.23 -2.43 -20.65
N LEU A 99 -9.23 -2.86 -19.87
CA LEU A 99 -8.21 -1.97 -19.32
C LEU A 99 -7.34 -1.35 -20.43
N GLN A 100 -7.05 -2.09 -21.50
CA GLN A 100 -6.30 -1.58 -22.66
C GLN A 100 -7.07 -0.45 -23.34
N LYS A 101 -8.36 -0.69 -23.64
CA LYS A 101 -9.24 0.32 -24.24
C LYS A 101 -9.38 1.55 -23.33
N PHE A 102 -9.49 1.33 -22.02
CA PHE A 102 -9.55 2.42 -21.04
C PHE A 102 -8.26 3.25 -21.02
N ALA A 103 -7.09 2.61 -21.06
CA ALA A 103 -5.79 3.28 -20.99
C ALA A 103 -5.37 3.94 -22.32
N PHE A 104 -5.88 3.46 -23.45
CA PHE A 104 -5.48 3.88 -24.80
C PHE A 104 -5.37 5.40 -25.00
N PRO A 105 -6.39 6.24 -24.70
CA PRO A 105 -6.28 7.69 -24.87
C PRO A 105 -5.20 8.33 -23.97
N TYR A 106 -4.95 7.75 -22.79
CA TYR A 106 -3.92 8.22 -21.86
C TYR A 106 -2.50 7.84 -22.30
N ILE A 107 -2.34 6.69 -22.96
CA ILE A 107 -1.08 6.31 -23.59
C ILE A 107 -0.81 7.22 -24.79
N GLN A 108 -1.81 7.45 -25.66
CA GLN A 108 -1.65 8.30 -26.84
C GLN A 108 -1.32 9.76 -26.50
N SER A 109 -1.92 10.30 -25.45
CA SER A 109 -1.62 11.66 -24.95
C SER A 109 -0.26 11.77 -24.23
N GLY A 110 0.44 10.65 -24.03
CA GLY A 110 1.70 10.59 -23.30
C GLY A 110 1.56 10.71 -21.77
N ALA A 111 0.35 10.65 -21.24
CA ALA A 111 0.07 10.70 -19.81
C ALA A 111 0.42 9.40 -19.07
N ILE A 112 0.47 8.26 -19.78
CA ILE A 112 0.99 7.01 -19.26
C ILE A 112 2.38 6.79 -19.85
N LYS A 113 3.40 6.69 -19.00
CA LYS A 113 4.75 6.25 -19.37
C LYS A 113 4.89 4.77 -19.02
N LEU A 114 4.94 3.93 -20.04
CA LEU A 114 5.29 2.51 -19.93
C LEU A 114 6.82 2.36 -19.85
N ASN A 115 7.30 1.19 -19.43
CA ASN A 115 8.72 0.91 -19.22
C ASN A 115 9.38 1.89 -18.23
N ARG A 116 8.60 2.45 -17.31
CA ARG A 116 9.04 3.46 -16.35
C ARG A 116 8.84 2.95 -14.93
N GLU A 117 9.92 2.45 -14.33
CA GLU A 117 9.90 1.94 -12.95
C GLU A 117 10.18 3.09 -11.98
N VAL A 118 9.30 3.32 -11.01
CA VAL A 118 9.64 4.17 -9.86
C VAL A 118 10.44 3.36 -8.86
N ALA A 119 11.70 3.73 -8.67
CA ALA A 119 12.63 3.08 -7.75
C ALA A 119 12.58 3.67 -6.34
N ARG A 120 12.31 4.98 -6.22
CA ARG A 120 12.28 5.68 -4.93
C ARG A 120 11.35 6.89 -4.96
N VAL A 121 10.72 7.16 -3.81
CA VAL A 121 9.90 8.35 -3.55
C VAL A 121 10.36 8.91 -2.22
N ASP A 122 11.10 10.01 -2.26
CA ASP A 122 11.62 10.69 -1.06
C ASP A 122 10.83 11.96 -0.79
N GLU A 123 10.36 12.12 0.44
CA GLU A 123 9.72 13.35 0.88
C GLU A 123 10.73 14.50 0.90
N LEU A 124 10.35 15.65 0.33
CA LEU A 124 11.17 16.86 0.40
C LEU A 124 11.01 17.54 1.77
N PRO A 125 12.05 18.26 2.25
CA PRO A 125 11.97 19.00 3.50
C PRO A 125 10.75 19.92 3.57
N ASN A 126 10.13 19.97 4.76
CA ASN A 126 8.93 20.76 5.05
C ASN A 126 7.68 20.37 4.23
N GLN A 127 7.56 19.10 3.84
CA GLN A 127 6.39 18.56 3.12
C GLN A 127 6.10 19.26 1.78
N ARG A 128 7.13 19.77 1.11
CA ARG A 128 7.00 20.54 -0.14
C ARG A 128 6.97 19.65 -1.39
N GLY A 129 6.36 18.47 -1.28
CA GLY A 129 6.31 17.47 -2.33
C GLY A 129 7.39 16.41 -2.22
N TRP A 130 7.73 15.83 -3.36
CA TRP A 130 8.41 14.54 -3.47
C TRP A 130 9.48 14.58 -4.55
N ARG A 131 10.65 14.03 -4.24
CA ARG A 131 11.64 13.64 -5.23
C ARG A 131 11.37 12.19 -5.61
N VAL A 132 11.07 11.96 -6.87
CA VAL A 132 10.83 10.62 -7.41
C VAL A 132 12.01 10.22 -8.28
N THR A 133 12.70 9.14 -7.92
CA THR A 133 13.73 8.51 -8.74
C THR A 133 13.08 7.39 -9.55
N SER A 134 13.16 7.48 -10.88
CA SER A 134 12.61 6.50 -11.81
C SER A 134 13.68 5.95 -12.75
N ARG A 135 13.46 4.75 -13.29
CA ARG A 135 14.29 4.13 -14.33
C ARG A 135 13.51 4.03 -15.63
N ASP A 136 14.09 4.52 -16.72
CA ASP A 136 13.56 4.33 -18.07
C ASP A 136 14.18 3.10 -18.73
N TRP A 137 13.40 2.02 -18.83
CA TRP A 137 13.84 0.79 -19.47
C TRP A 137 13.92 0.90 -21.00
N ASN A 138 13.32 1.91 -21.63
CA ASN A 138 13.59 2.21 -23.04
C ASN A 138 15.00 2.79 -23.23
N ALA A 139 15.58 3.39 -22.19
CA ALA A 139 16.92 3.96 -22.16
C ALA A 139 17.90 3.11 -21.33
N GLY A 140 17.70 1.78 -21.28
CA GLY A 140 18.62 0.85 -20.62
C GLY A 140 18.61 0.94 -19.08
N GLY A 141 17.53 1.44 -18.49
CA GLY A 141 17.41 1.57 -17.03
C GLY A 141 18.07 2.83 -16.47
N LYS A 142 18.35 3.83 -17.32
CA LYS A 142 18.88 5.12 -16.88
C LYS A 142 17.98 5.72 -15.79
N GLU A 143 18.59 6.12 -14.68
CA GLU A 143 17.90 6.78 -13.58
C GLU A 143 17.67 8.26 -13.88
N GLU A 144 16.48 8.73 -13.57
CA GLU A 144 16.04 10.12 -13.70
C GLU A 144 15.32 10.54 -12.42
N GLU A 145 15.57 11.77 -11.98
CA GLU A 145 14.90 12.35 -10.81
C GLU A 145 13.98 13.48 -11.23
N GLU A 146 12.75 13.43 -10.74
CA GLU A 146 11.74 14.45 -10.98
C GLU A 146 11.09 14.89 -9.68
N LEU A 147 10.63 16.15 -9.65
CA LEU A 147 9.89 16.70 -8.52
C LEU A 147 8.39 16.68 -8.81
N TRP A 148 7.64 16.26 -7.79
CA TRP A 148 6.18 16.13 -7.83
C TRP A 148 5.58 16.72 -6.57
N ASP A 149 4.46 17.42 -6.69
CA ASP A 149 3.81 18.02 -5.51
C ASP A 149 3.04 16.96 -4.72
N ALA A 150 2.50 15.95 -5.41
CA ALA A 150 1.77 14.85 -4.81
C ALA A 150 2.00 13.52 -5.55
N VAL A 151 1.85 12.42 -4.82
CA VAL A 151 2.08 11.06 -5.31
C VAL A 151 0.92 10.15 -4.93
N VAL A 152 0.37 9.44 -5.93
CA VAL A 152 -0.62 8.38 -5.77
C VAL A 152 0.06 7.02 -5.96
N VAL A 153 0.18 6.25 -4.89
CA VAL A 153 0.73 4.89 -4.94
C VAL A 153 -0.40 3.89 -5.24
N ALA A 154 -0.38 3.34 -6.45
CA ALA A 154 -1.41 2.40 -6.94
C ALA A 154 -0.83 1.04 -7.38
N VAL A 155 0.32 0.65 -6.79
CA VAL A 155 1.06 -0.57 -7.15
C VAL A 155 0.47 -1.88 -6.59
N GLY A 156 -0.60 -1.79 -5.79
CA GLY A 156 -1.12 -2.95 -5.04
C GLY A 156 -0.18 -3.37 -3.90
N TRP A 157 -0.18 -4.66 -3.57
CA TRP A 157 0.43 -5.17 -2.34
C TRP A 157 1.88 -5.64 -2.48
N TYR A 158 2.69 -5.30 -1.46
CA TYR A 158 3.96 -5.91 -1.02
C TYR A 158 5.17 -5.92 -1.97
N ASP A 159 5.18 -5.14 -3.06
CA ASP A 159 6.34 -5.17 -3.94
C ASP A 159 7.46 -4.17 -3.60
N ASN A 160 7.17 -3.07 -2.89
CA ASN A 160 8.21 -2.10 -2.52
C ASN A 160 8.35 -1.98 -1.00
N PRO A 161 9.55 -2.24 -0.43
CA PRO A 161 9.79 -2.09 1.01
C PRO A 161 9.78 -0.61 1.41
N VAL A 162 9.13 -0.28 2.53
CA VAL A 162 9.16 1.06 3.12
C VAL A 162 10.28 1.11 4.15
N TRP A 163 11.13 2.12 4.07
CA TRP A 163 12.26 2.32 4.99
C TRP A 163 12.07 3.62 5.77
N PRO A 164 12.13 3.61 7.12
CA PRO A 164 12.06 4.83 7.91
C PRO A 164 13.24 5.75 7.60
N ALA A 165 12.99 7.05 7.46
CA ALA A 165 14.03 8.07 7.35
C ALA A 165 14.68 8.36 8.72
N THR A 166 15.28 7.34 9.33
CA THR A 166 16.03 7.46 10.60
C THR A 166 17.51 7.64 10.29
N GLU A 167 18.14 8.65 10.91
CA GLU A 167 19.56 8.93 10.70
C GLU A 167 20.43 7.67 10.95
N GLY A 168 21.34 7.38 10.03
CA GLY A 168 22.23 6.22 10.09
C GLY A 168 21.65 4.90 9.55
N LEU A 169 20.33 4.77 9.38
CA LEU A 169 19.72 3.50 8.93
C LEU A 169 20.16 3.11 7.51
N GLU A 170 20.30 4.09 6.61
CA GLU A 170 20.72 3.85 5.23
C GLU A 170 22.16 3.29 5.16
N GLU A 171 23.05 3.72 6.06
CA GLU A 171 24.40 3.17 6.13
C GLU A 171 24.38 1.72 6.62
N LEU A 172 23.58 1.41 7.65
CA LEU A 172 23.37 0.02 8.09
C LEU A 172 22.81 -0.87 6.98
N ARG A 173 21.92 -0.32 6.14
CA ARG A 173 21.36 -1.03 4.98
C ARG A 173 22.44 -1.36 3.95
N LYS A 174 23.30 -0.39 3.61
CA LYS A 174 24.44 -0.60 2.69
C LYS A 174 25.43 -1.65 3.19
N ARG A 175 25.62 -1.74 4.52
CA ARG A 175 26.45 -2.76 5.17
C ARG A 175 25.75 -4.11 5.36
N GLY A 176 24.47 -4.23 4.99
CA GLY A 176 23.70 -5.47 5.12
C GLY A 176 23.23 -5.79 6.56
N LEU A 177 23.42 -4.88 7.50
CA LEU A 177 22.96 -5.00 8.89
C LEU A 177 21.46 -4.73 9.02
N ALA A 178 20.93 -3.85 8.17
CA ALA A 178 19.50 -3.54 8.10
C ALA A 178 18.82 -4.28 6.94
N LYS A 179 17.74 -5.04 7.25
CA LYS A 179 16.98 -5.83 6.27
C LYS A 179 15.50 -5.58 6.42
N HIS A 180 14.76 -5.58 5.32
CA HIS A 180 13.30 -5.41 5.35
C HIS A 180 12.60 -6.76 5.49
N ALA A 181 11.45 -6.79 6.16
CA ALA A 181 10.64 -7.98 6.36
C ALA A 181 10.28 -8.71 5.05
N LYS A 182 10.18 -7.98 3.92
CA LYS A 182 10.01 -8.56 2.57
C LYS A 182 11.08 -9.62 2.23
N SER A 183 12.30 -9.42 2.71
CA SER A 183 13.44 -10.32 2.49
C SER A 183 13.57 -11.41 3.55
N TRP A 184 12.73 -11.41 4.58
CA TRP A 184 12.74 -12.43 5.63
C TRP A 184 12.40 -13.80 5.05
N ARG A 185 13.21 -14.81 5.38
CA ARG A 185 13.01 -16.21 4.97
C ARG A 185 13.00 -17.17 6.15
N GLY A 186 13.06 -16.64 7.37
CA GLY A 186 13.21 -17.39 8.60
C GLY A 186 14.41 -16.93 9.42
N PRO A 187 14.55 -17.46 10.65
CA PRO A 187 15.54 -17.02 11.62
C PRO A 187 16.97 -17.58 11.37
N GLN A 188 17.14 -18.45 10.38
CA GLN A 188 18.44 -19.07 10.10
C GLN A 188 19.53 -18.02 9.78
N GLY A 189 20.68 -18.12 10.45
CA GLY A 189 21.80 -17.19 10.26
C GLY A 189 21.74 -15.94 11.15
N TYR A 190 20.79 -15.91 12.10
CA TYR A 190 20.72 -14.90 13.16
C TYR A 190 21.03 -15.47 14.56
N ASP A 191 21.51 -16.71 14.61
CA ASP A 191 21.89 -17.40 15.83
C ASP A 191 22.95 -16.61 16.60
N GLY A 192 22.70 -16.38 17.89
CA GLY A 192 23.60 -15.62 18.75
C GLY A 192 23.73 -14.13 18.40
N LYS A 193 22.84 -13.56 17.60
CA LYS A 193 22.85 -12.12 17.27
C LYS A 193 21.97 -11.32 18.21
N LYS A 194 22.38 -10.09 18.53
CA LYS A 194 21.53 -9.07 19.14
C LYS A 194 20.72 -8.38 18.06
N ALA A 195 19.39 -8.45 18.17
CA ALA A 195 18.48 -7.98 17.14
C ALA A 195 17.61 -6.82 17.61
N LEU A 196 17.42 -5.87 16.70
CA LEU A 196 16.39 -4.84 16.77
C LEU A 196 15.35 -5.10 15.66
N VAL A 197 14.07 -4.97 15.95
CA VAL A 197 12.98 -5.03 14.97
C VAL A 197 12.25 -3.69 15.01
N ILE A 198 12.14 -3.00 13.88
CA ILE A 198 11.41 -1.74 13.76
C ILE A 198 9.96 -2.04 13.38
N GLY A 199 9.05 -1.66 14.28
CA GLY A 199 7.61 -1.87 14.13
C GLY A 199 7.06 -2.93 15.08
N ASN A 200 5.73 -2.94 15.19
CA ASN A 200 4.92 -3.95 15.86
C ASN A 200 3.63 -4.39 15.10
N PRO A 201 3.50 -4.29 13.76
CA PRO A 201 2.48 -5.06 13.02
C PRO A 201 2.85 -6.56 12.92
N ASN A 202 1.99 -7.37 12.29
CA ASN A 202 2.14 -8.82 12.14
C ASN A 202 3.56 -9.27 11.76
N SER A 203 4.16 -8.71 10.70
CA SER A 203 5.48 -9.14 10.25
C SER A 203 6.59 -8.89 11.28
N SER A 204 6.58 -7.75 11.97
CA SER A 204 7.56 -7.52 13.06
C SER A 204 7.32 -8.42 14.26
N ASN A 205 6.07 -8.76 14.58
CA ASN A 205 5.75 -9.65 15.69
C ASN A 205 6.22 -11.07 15.37
N ASP A 206 5.95 -11.58 14.17
CA ASP A 206 6.43 -12.89 13.71
C ASP A 206 7.96 -12.95 13.68
N ILE A 207 8.61 -11.92 13.13
CA ILE A 207 10.08 -11.85 13.07
C ILE A 207 10.68 -11.80 14.48
N ALA A 208 10.14 -10.98 15.37
CA ALA A 208 10.61 -10.90 16.75
C ALA A 208 10.44 -12.23 17.48
N PHE A 209 9.29 -12.89 17.30
CA PHE A 209 9.00 -14.20 17.86
C PHE A 209 9.94 -15.29 17.35
N GLN A 210 10.22 -15.31 16.05
CA GLN A 210 11.14 -16.28 15.45
C GLN A 210 12.61 -16.03 15.85
N LEU A 211 12.99 -14.78 16.10
CA LEU A 211 14.34 -14.42 16.57
C LEU A 211 14.54 -14.67 18.07
N ALA A 212 13.51 -14.49 18.88
CA ALA A 212 13.57 -14.61 20.34
C ALA A 212 14.26 -15.90 20.87
N PRO A 213 14.02 -17.11 20.33
CA PRO A 213 14.67 -18.31 20.81
C PRO A 213 16.15 -18.46 20.43
N ILE A 214 16.64 -17.71 19.43
CA ILE A 214 18.01 -17.87 18.90
C ILE A 214 18.91 -16.66 19.11
N ALA A 215 18.35 -15.51 19.51
CA ALA A 215 19.11 -14.28 19.77
C ALA A 215 19.99 -14.42 21.01
N SER A 216 21.14 -13.73 21.05
CA SER A 216 22.05 -13.73 22.22
C SER A 216 21.56 -12.92 23.42
N GLY A 217 20.35 -12.37 23.33
CA GLY A 217 19.75 -11.49 24.33
C GLY A 217 18.32 -11.15 23.94
N PRO A 218 17.68 -10.19 24.61
CA PRO A 218 16.34 -9.80 24.24
C PRO A 218 16.31 -9.24 22.81
N VAL A 219 15.28 -9.61 22.06
CA VAL A 219 14.95 -8.97 20.80
C VAL A 219 14.25 -7.66 21.11
N TYR A 220 14.86 -6.54 20.73
CA TYR A 220 14.26 -5.23 20.96
C TYR A 220 13.28 -4.91 19.83
N GLN A 221 12.04 -4.55 20.16
CA GLN A 221 11.07 -4.02 19.20
C GLN A 221 11.00 -2.50 19.35
N SER A 222 11.61 -1.76 18.43
CA SER A 222 11.55 -0.30 18.37
C SER A 222 10.18 0.12 17.83
N ILE A 223 9.30 0.57 18.72
CA ILE A 223 7.92 0.90 18.42
C ILE A 223 7.66 2.41 18.53
N ARG A 224 6.82 2.94 17.65
CA ARG A 224 6.34 4.34 17.75
C ARG A 224 5.23 4.47 18.81
N ARG A 225 4.49 3.39 19.05
CA ARG A 225 3.36 3.30 19.99
C ARG A 225 3.07 1.84 20.34
N PRO A 226 2.37 1.54 21.44
CA PRO A 226 1.92 0.19 21.77
C PRO A 226 1.21 -0.49 20.59
N ALA A 227 1.31 -1.82 20.52
CA ALA A 227 0.66 -2.59 19.47
C ALA A 227 -0.86 -2.43 19.59
N PHE A 228 -1.55 -2.31 18.45
CA PHE A 228 -3.00 -2.42 18.46
C PHE A 228 -3.40 -3.85 18.87
N PRO A 229 -4.51 -4.05 19.61
CA PRO A 229 -4.91 -5.37 20.10
C PRO A 229 -5.03 -6.44 18.99
N ILE A 230 -5.34 -6.03 17.75
CA ILE A 230 -5.40 -6.90 16.57
C ILE A 230 -4.06 -7.45 16.07
N PHE A 231 -2.93 -6.82 16.43
CA PHE A 231 -1.61 -7.32 16.08
C PHE A 231 -1.17 -8.29 17.16
N VAL A 232 -1.74 -9.49 17.09
CA VAL A 232 -1.47 -10.56 18.04
C VAL A 232 0.03 -10.81 18.07
N SER A 233 0.61 -10.65 19.24
CA SER A 233 1.96 -11.08 19.57
C SER A 233 1.81 -11.95 20.79
N LEU A 234 2.37 -13.17 20.76
CA LEU A 234 2.47 -13.95 21.98
C LEU A 234 3.39 -13.19 22.95
N PRO A 235 2.95 -12.86 24.17
CA PRO A 235 3.83 -12.25 25.16
C PRO A 235 5.02 -13.18 25.42
N ASP A 236 6.23 -12.65 25.28
CA ASP A 236 7.48 -13.38 25.48
C ASP A 236 8.47 -12.44 26.17
N GLU A 237 9.00 -12.85 27.33
CA GLU A 237 9.93 -12.04 28.12
C GLU A 237 11.25 -11.74 27.37
N ARG A 238 11.56 -12.52 26.34
CA ARG A 238 12.71 -12.32 25.45
C ARG A 238 12.47 -11.22 24.43
N ILE A 239 11.25 -10.71 24.28
CA ILE A 239 10.92 -9.62 23.36
C ILE A 239 10.63 -8.36 24.17
N LYS A 240 11.41 -7.30 23.95
CA LYS A 240 11.30 -6.04 24.69
C LYS A 240 10.86 -4.92 23.77
N SER A 241 9.65 -4.43 23.97
CA SER A 241 9.21 -3.17 23.35
C SER A 241 10.04 -2.01 23.90
N VAL A 242 10.59 -1.20 23.01
CA VAL A 242 11.40 -0.02 23.33
C VAL A 242 10.94 1.19 22.52
N ALA A 243 11.30 2.39 22.96
CA ALA A 243 10.99 3.60 22.22
C ALA A 243 11.57 3.58 20.80
N ARG A 244 10.95 4.33 19.90
CA ARG A 244 11.40 4.46 18.51
C ARG A 244 12.87 4.88 18.44
N ALA A 245 13.66 4.21 17.61
CA ALA A 245 15.01 4.65 17.28
C ALA A 245 14.99 6.04 16.61
N SER A 246 15.79 6.96 17.14
CA SER A 246 16.00 8.32 16.61
C SER A 246 17.24 8.39 15.72
N LYS A 247 18.27 7.59 16.01
CA LYS A 247 19.54 7.56 15.27
C LYS A 247 20.27 6.22 15.43
N TYR A 248 21.01 5.83 14.40
CA TYR A 248 21.90 4.67 14.40
C TYR A 248 23.36 5.09 14.22
N PHE A 249 24.26 4.40 14.91
CA PHE A 249 25.71 4.62 14.84
C PHE A 249 26.40 3.34 14.40
N LEU A 250 26.94 3.31 13.18
CA LEU A 250 27.73 2.19 12.70
C LEU A 250 29.04 2.09 13.50
N LYS A 251 29.41 0.87 13.87
CA LYS A 251 30.67 0.55 14.54
C LYS A 251 31.37 -0.59 13.79
N THR A 252 32.48 -0.31 13.16
CA THR A 252 33.32 -1.35 12.56
C THR A 252 34.28 -1.89 13.62
N THR A 253 34.20 -3.18 13.91
CA THR A 253 35.05 -3.86 14.89
C THR A 253 35.89 -4.94 14.20
N SER A 254 36.89 -5.46 14.91
CA SER A 254 37.70 -6.60 14.44
C SER A 254 36.89 -7.88 14.21
N GLU A 255 35.71 -7.98 14.83
CA GLU A 255 34.80 -9.14 14.75
C GLU A 255 33.67 -8.93 13.73
N GLY A 256 33.63 -7.76 13.07
CA GLY A 256 32.61 -7.40 12.09
C GLY A 256 31.94 -6.04 12.37
N ASP A 257 31.08 -5.61 11.45
CA ASP A 257 30.29 -4.40 11.63
C ASP A 257 29.13 -4.65 12.62
N LYS A 258 28.99 -3.76 13.61
CA LYS A 258 27.88 -3.68 14.56
C LYS A 258 27.29 -2.27 14.56
N PHE A 259 26.27 -2.03 15.36
CA PHE A 259 25.75 -0.67 15.54
C PHE A 259 25.14 -0.42 16.90
N ASP A 260 25.06 0.87 17.25
CA ASP A 260 24.27 1.36 18.38
C ASP A 260 23.01 2.06 17.88
N ALA A 261 21.95 2.02 18.67
CA ALA A 261 20.70 2.73 18.39
C ALA A 261 20.35 3.65 19.57
N LEU A 262 20.31 4.96 19.31
CA LEU A 262 19.75 5.94 20.24
C LEU A 262 18.24 5.97 20.05
N LEU A 263 17.49 5.87 21.14
CA LEU A 263 16.04 5.89 21.15
C LEU A 263 15.52 7.29 21.50
N CYS A 264 14.25 7.55 21.17
CA CYS A 264 13.62 8.86 21.43
C CYS A 264 13.49 9.20 22.92
N ASP A 265 13.56 8.22 23.82
CA ASP A 265 13.53 8.41 25.27
C ASP A 265 14.94 8.63 25.87
N GLY A 266 15.98 8.67 25.04
CA GLY A 266 17.37 8.84 25.45
C GLY A 266 18.11 7.54 25.75
N THR A 267 17.43 6.39 25.72
CA THR A 267 18.06 5.07 25.89
C THR A 267 19.03 4.80 24.74
N LEU A 268 20.22 4.28 25.05
CA LEU A 268 21.19 3.80 24.07
C LEU A 268 21.25 2.27 24.10
N LEU A 269 20.86 1.63 23.00
CA LEU A 269 21.07 0.20 22.81
C LEU A 269 22.41 -0.02 22.11
N THR A 270 23.25 -0.90 22.64
CA THR A 270 24.61 -1.08 22.13
C THR A 270 24.88 -2.46 21.53
N ASP A 271 25.83 -2.47 20.59
CA ASP A 271 26.40 -3.68 19.98
C ASP A 271 25.37 -4.58 19.31
N LEU A 272 24.39 -3.97 18.63
CA LEU A 272 23.39 -4.67 17.84
C LEU A 272 24.03 -5.20 16.54
N ASP A 273 23.63 -6.40 16.15
CA ASP A 273 24.17 -7.08 14.96
C ASP A 273 23.21 -7.00 13.77
N THR A 274 21.90 -6.83 14.01
CA THR A 274 20.92 -6.70 12.93
C THR A 274 19.73 -5.83 13.30
N VAL A 275 19.19 -5.12 12.30
CA VAL A 275 17.88 -4.48 12.38
C VAL A 275 16.93 -5.00 11.30
N GLN A 276 15.75 -5.46 11.71
CA GLN A 276 14.68 -5.89 10.80
C GLN A 276 13.62 -4.80 10.68
N VAL A 277 13.31 -4.37 9.47
CA VAL A 277 12.45 -3.21 9.18
C VAL A 277 11.10 -3.69 8.69
N ALA A 278 10.04 -3.37 9.44
CA ALA A 278 8.65 -3.72 9.10
C ALA A 278 7.66 -2.56 9.40
N PRO A 279 7.87 -1.35 8.85
CA PRO A 279 6.94 -0.23 9.06
C PRO A 279 5.65 -0.43 8.25
N THR A 280 4.56 0.10 8.78
CA THR A 280 3.29 0.31 8.06
C THR A 280 3.06 1.81 7.93
N GLU A 281 2.67 2.28 6.75
CA GLU A 281 2.22 3.65 6.58
C GLU A 281 0.89 3.88 7.31
N TYR A 282 0.79 4.99 8.02
CA TYR A 282 -0.40 5.32 8.78
C TYR A 282 -1.35 6.14 7.92
N LEU A 283 -2.46 5.51 7.53
CA LEU A 283 -3.38 6.07 6.54
C LEU A 283 -4.68 6.55 7.18
N HIS A 284 -5.07 7.78 6.89
CA HIS A 284 -6.44 8.25 7.03
C HIS A 284 -7.33 7.52 6.02
N ARG A 285 -8.37 6.82 6.52
CA ARG A 285 -9.34 6.09 5.70
C ARG A 285 -8.73 5.07 4.74
N HIS A 286 -7.57 4.49 5.02
CA HIS A 286 -6.81 3.63 4.08
C HIS A 286 -6.36 4.32 2.78
N ILE A 287 -6.41 5.65 2.73
CA ILE A 287 -6.13 6.43 1.53
C ILE A 287 -4.92 7.32 1.75
N MET A 288 -5.00 8.26 2.69
CA MET A 288 -4.12 9.42 2.74
C MET A 288 -3.12 9.29 3.88
N SER A 289 -1.83 9.53 3.63
CA SER A 289 -0.85 9.53 4.71
C SER A 289 -1.23 10.54 5.78
N ALA A 290 -1.25 10.09 7.03
CA ALA A 290 -1.55 10.94 8.16
C ALA A 290 -0.49 12.03 8.35
N TYR A 291 0.76 11.80 7.93
CA TYR A 291 1.84 12.77 8.15
C TYR A 291 1.99 13.76 7.01
N ASN A 292 1.82 13.32 5.76
CA ASN A 292 1.85 14.19 4.59
C ASN A 292 0.67 13.86 3.65
N PRO A 293 -0.38 14.69 3.61
CA PRO A 293 -1.59 14.39 2.85
C PRO A 293 -1.41 14.42 1.32
N SER A 294 -0.24 14.86 0.81
CA SER A 294 0.10 14.78 -0.62
C SER A 294 0.58 13.38 -1.06
N LEU A 295 0.80 12.45 -0.13
CA LEU A 295 1.00 11.03 -0.42
C LEU A 295 -0.27 10.24 -0.11
N VAL A 296 -0.80 9.59 -1.13
CA VAL A 296 -2.02 8.78 -1.02
C VAL A 296 -1.81 7.41 -1.66
N PHE A 297 -2.64 6.46 -1.25
CA PHE A 297 -2.57 5.08 -1.68
C PHE A 297 -3.96 4.63 -2.17
N VAL A 298 -3.98 3.88 -3.25
CA VAL A 298 -5.22 3.33 -3.81
C VAL A 298 -5.09 1.82 -3.98
N GLY A 299 -6.01 1.09 -3.36
CA GLY A 299 -6.02 -0.37 -3.37
C GLY A 299 -5.38 -1.06 -2.16
N VAL A 300 -5.22 -0.31 -1.05
CA VAL A 300 -4.69 -0.81 0.25
C VAL A 300 -5.70 -1.62 1.07
N PRO A 301 -7.00 -1.67 0.76
CA PRO A 301 -7.82 -2.72 1.39
C PRO A 301 -7.67 -4.10 0.74
N VAL A 302 -8.12 -5.14 1.44
CA VAL A 302 -8.37 -6.49 0.91
C VAL A 302 -9.83 -6.87 1.14
N VAL A 303 -10.32 -7.85 0.37
CA VAL A 303 -11.71 -8.35 0.43
C VAL A 303 -12.73 -7.24 0.18
N TYR A 304 -12.77 -6.73 -1.05
CA TYR A 304 -13.72 -5.70 -1.48
C TYR A 304 -13.94 -5.74 -3.00
N THR A 305 -14.90 -4.97 -3.52
CA THR A 305 -15.09 -4.79 -4.98
C THR A 305 -14.06 -3.80 -5.56
N PRO A 306 -13.01 -4.25 -6.28
CA PRO A 306 -11.82 -3.42 -6.47
C PRO A 306 -12.04 -2.15 -7.30
N PHE A 307 -12.70 -2.27 -8.46
CA PHE A 307 -12.79 -1.15 -9.41
C PHE A 307 -13.73 -0.05 -8.89
N PRO A 308 -14.94 -0.35 -8.39
CA PRO A 308 -15.83 0.68 -7.84
C PRO A 308 -15.25 1.40 -6.63
N ILE A 309 -14.56 0.67 -5.74
CA ILE A 309 -13.90 1.28 -4.57
C ILE A 309 -12.73 2.16 -5.01
N ALA A 310 -11.93 1.73 -5.98
CA ALA A 310 -10.86 2.56 -6.52
C ALA A 310 -11.39 3.86 -7.17
N ASP A 311 -12.55 3.81 -7.84
CA ASP A 311 -13.18 5.00 -8.42
C ASP A 311 -13.61 6.00 -7.34
N VAL A 312 -14.38 5.56 -6.33
CA VAL A 312 -14.84 6.47 -5.28
C VAL A 312 -13.67 7.01 -4.44
N VAL A 313 -12.66 6.18 -4.15
CA VAL A 313 -11.45 6.60 -3.42
C VAL A 313 -10.67 7.65 -4.21
N SER A 314 -10.40 7.40 -5.49
CA SER A 314 -9.64 8.35 -6.31
C SER A 314 -10.41 9.64 -6.58
N THR A 315 -11.74 9.59 -6.65
CA THR A 315 -12.57 10.80 -6.69
C THR A 315 -12.45 11.60 -5.41
N TRP A 316 -12.53 10.94 -4.26
CA TRP A 316 -12.38 11.59 -2.96
C TRP A 316 -10.99 12.23 -2.83
N ILE A 317 -9.91 11.56 -3.27
CA ILE A 317 -8.54 12.13 -3.30
C ILE A 317 -8.51 13.45 -4.07
N VAL A 318 -9.08 13.47 -5.29
CA VAL A 318 -9.10 14.67 -6.14
C VAL A 318 -9.76 15.82 -5.41
N LEU A 319 -10.96 15.59 -4.85
CA LEU A 319 -11.71 16.64 -4.17
C LEU A 319 -11.05 17.07 -2.85
N ALA A 320 -10.38 16.15 -2.15
CA ALA A 320 -9.62 16.47 -0.94
C ALA A 320 -8.43 17.39 -1.26
N TRP A 321 -7.68 17.12 -2.32
CA TRP A 321 -6.58 17.98 -2.74
C TRP A 321 -7.03 19.32 -3.34
N LEU A 322 -8.23 19.40 -3.89
CA LEU A 322 -8.85 20.67 -4.28
C LEU A 322 -9.45 21.45 -3.10
N GLY A 323 -9.52 20.83 -1.91
CA GLY A 323 -10.12 21.45 -0.72
C GLY A 323 -11.63 21.40 -0.68
N GLU A 324 -12.25 20.62 -1.55
CA GLU A 324 -13.70 20.52 -1.69
C GLU A 324 -14.30 19.48 -0.73
N THR A 325 -13.54 18.44 -0.37
CA THR A 325 -13.91 17.51 0.71
C THR A 325 -12.99 17.66 1.91
N PRO A 326 -13.51 17.86 3.13
CA PRO A 326 -12.68 18.09 4.30
C PRO A 326 -12.00 16.80 4.76
N TYR A 327 -10.78 16.95 5.28
CA TYR A 327 -10.10 15.96 6.09
C TYR A 327 -9.35 16.67 7.23
N PRO A 328 -9.02 15.99 8.33
CA PRO A 328 -8.36 16.65 9.46
C PRO A 328 -6.99 17.22 9.07
N ASN A 329 -6.66 18.41 9.56
CA ASN A 329 -5.40 19.10 9.22
C ASN A 329 -4.19 18.58 10.02
N THR A 330 -4.42 17.92 11.15
CA THR A 330 -3.35 17.34 11.98
C THR A 330 -3.19 15.84 11.71
N PRO A 331 -1.97 15.29 11.88
CA PRO A 331 -1.77 13.84 11.82
C PRO A 331 -2.63 13.07 12.82
N ASP A 332 -2.77 13.56 14.05
CA ASP A 332 -3.59 12.90 15.07
C ASP A 332 -5.07 12.87 14.69
N GLY A 333 -5.61 13.99 14.16
CA GLY A 333 -6.98 14.01 13.66
C GLY A 333 -7.18 13.06 12.48
N ARG A 334 -6.21 12.98 11.56
CA ARG A 334 -6.25 12.03 10.43
C ARG A 334 -6.24 10.57 10.91
N LEU A 335 -5.59 10.30 12.04
CA LEU A 335 -5.53 9.00 12.68
C LEU A 335 -6.77 8.65 13.51
N THR A 336 -7.63 9.61 13.86
CA THR A 336 -8.86 9.36 14.63
C THR A 336 -9.75 8.32 13.97
N TYR A 337 -9.99 8.45 12.65
CA TYR A 337 -10.76 7.48 11.87
C TYR A 337 -10.24 6.05 12.08
N GLU A 338 -8.92 5.89 12.02
CA GLU A 338 -8.30 4.58 12.14
C GLU A 338 -8.41 4.03 13.57
N GLY A 339 -8.23 4.88 14.59
CA GLY A 339 -8.43 4.50 15.98
C GLY A 339 -9.86 4.00 16.26
N GLU A 340 -10.87 4.72 15.78
CA GLU A 340 -12.28 4.35 15.95
C GLU A 340 -12.64 3.05 15.22
N ARG A 341 -12.12 2.88 14.00
CA ARG A 341 -12.31 1.67 13.20
C ARG A 341 -11.68 0.45 13.88
N LEU A 342 -10.45 0.59 14.38
CA LEU A 342 -9.76 -0.49 15.09
C LEU A 342 -10.48 -0.88 16.38
N ALA A 343 -10.98 0.09 17.15
CA ALA A 343 -11.81 -0.19 18.32
C ALA A 343 -13.11 -0.93 17.97
N SER A 344 -13.71 -0.63 16.80
CA SER A 344 -14.87 -1.37 16.30
C SER A 344 -14.51 -2.81 15.91
N ILE A 345 -13.37 -3.00 15.24
CA ILE A 345 -12.86 -4.32 14.87
C ILE A 345 -12.58 -5.17 16.12
N ASP A 346 -11.93 -4.60 17.14
CA ASP A 346 -11.65 -5.31 18.40
C ASP A 346 -12.93 -5.83 19.05
N LYS A 347 -13.99 -5.01 19.08
CA LYS A 347 -15.31 -5.41 19.58
C LYS A 347 -15.92 -6.54 18.76
N TRP A 348 -15.79 -6.50 17.43
CA TRP A 348 -16.32 -7.55 16.56
C TRP A 348 -15.58 -8.87 16.75
N GLN A 349 -14.24 -8.83 16.86
CA GLN A 349 -13.42 -10.01 17.08
C GLN A 349 -13.80 -10.76 18.37
N GLN A 350 -14.15 -10.05 19.44
CA GLN A 350 -14.62 -10.67 20.69
C GLN A 350 -15.91 -11.49 20.50
N GLY A 351 -16.74 -11.16 19.50
CA GLY A 351 -17.96 -11.88 19.16
C GLY A 351 -17.78 -13.02 18.15
N ILE A 352 -16.59 -13.15 17.53
CA ILE A 352 -16.33 -14.14 16.48
C ILE A 352 -16.01 -15.50 17.12
N LYS A 353 -16.88 -16.48 16.87
CA LYS A 353 -16.67 -17.88 17.31
C LYS A 353 -15.83 -18.71 16.33
N ASN A 354 -15.72 -18.27 15.07
CA ASN A 354 -14.98 -18.99 14.04
C ASN A 354 -13.55 -18.42 13.92
N PRO A 355 -12.50 -19.18 14.29
CA PRO A 355 -11.12 -18.71 14.23
C PRO A 355 -10.61 -18.43 12.80
N SER A 356 -11.36 -18.84 11.77
CA SER A 356 -11.02 -18.60 10.36
C SER A 356 -11.67 -17.33 9.77
N SER A 357 -12.47 -16.59 10.55
CA SER A 357 -13.07 -15.35 10.10
C SER A 357 -12.00 -14.27 9.90
N LEU A 358 -11.82 -13.83 8.65
CA LEU A 358 -10.83 -12.82 8.29
C LEU A 358 -11.35 -11.41 8.61
N VAL A 359 -11.18 -10.98 9.85
CA VAL A 359 -11.41 -9.60 10.29
C VAL A 359 -10.08 -9.05 10.80
N VAL A 360 -9.35 -8.33 9.94
CA VAL A 360 -8.01 -7.78 10.24
C VAL A 360 -7.87 -6.35 9.70
N TYR A 361 -6.77 -5.69 10.08
CA TYR A 361 -6.48 -4.27 9.80
C TYR A 361 -6.90 -3.79 8.40
N ASN A 362 -6.52 -4.49 7.34
CA ASN A 362 -6.72 -4.06 5.96
C ASN A 362 -7.96 -4.65 5.28
N VAL A 363 -8.81 -5.39 6.00
CA VAL A 363 -10.04 -5.96 5.41
C VAL A 363 -11.16 -4.92 5.44
N LEU A 364 -11.77 -4.65 4.29
CA LEU A 364 -13.07 -3.98 4.26
C LEU A 364 -14.18 -5.00 4.52
N GLY A 365 -14.33 -6.02 3.66
CA GLY A 365 -15.28 -7.12 3.85
C GLY A 365 -16.68 -6.62 4.26
N PRO A 366 -17.12 -6.81 5.52
CA PRO A 366 -18.41 -6.35 6.01
C PRO A 366 -18.56 -4.82 6.08
N THR A 367 -17.48 -4.04 6.13
CA THR A 367 -17.54 -2.56 6.20
C THR A 367 -17.53 -1.89 4.84
N GLU A 368 -17.41 -2.63 3.72
CA GLU A 368 -17.28 -2.03 2.38
C GLU A 368 -18.40 -1.02 2.08
N GLN A 369 -19.66 -1.41 2.36
CA GLN A 369 -20.83 -0.56 2.08
C GLN A 369 -20.70 0.77 2.81
N GLU A 370 -20.50 0.72 4.13
CA GLU A 370 -20.46 1.91 4.97
C GLU A 370 -19.26 2.80 4.62
N TYR A 371 -18.09 2.19 4.43
CA TYR A 371 -16.88 2.88 4.01
C TYR A 371 -17.09 3.67 2.71
N ALA A 372 -17.62 3.01 1.67
CA ALA A 372 -17.81 3.64 0.38
C ALA A 372 -18.97 4.64 0.37
N ARG A 373 -20.03 4.39 1.16
CA ARG A 373 -21.15 5.31 1.35
C ARG A 373 -20.67 6.64 1.93
N GLN A 374 -19.86 6.61 2.99
CA GLN A 374 -19.31 7.82 3.61
C GLN A 374 -18.44 8.63 2.63
N LEU A 375 -17.54 7.97 1.89
CA LEU A 375 -16.73 8.66 0.86
C LEU A 375 -17.61 9.29 -0.22
N ARG A 376 -18.63 8.55 -0.67
CA ARG A 376 -19.58 9.05 -1.67
C ARG A 376 -20.38 10.24 -1.14
N GLU A 377 -20.79 10.24 0.12
CA GLU A 377 -21.51 11.35 0.73
C GLU A 377 -20.67 12.62 0.76
N ASP A 378 -19.40 12.52 1.13
CA ASP A 378 -18.46 13.65 1.06
C ASP A 378 -18.37 14.18 -0.38
N ILE A 379 -18.22 13.27 -1.36
CA ILE A 379 -18.12 13.63 -2.78
C ILE A 379 -19.38 14.30 -3.29
N VAL A 380 -20.57 13.74 -3.03
CA VAL A 380 -21.83 14.29 -3.54
C VAL A 380 -22.20 15.60 -2.85
N LYS A 381 -21.80 15.76 -1.58
CA LYS A 381 -21.93 17.05 -0.89
C LYS A 381 -21.08 18.14 -1.54
N ALA A 382 -19.85 17.80 -1.95
CA ALA A 382 -18.95 18.73 -2.65
C ALA A 382 -19.38 18.99 -4.11
N ARG A 383 -19.78 17.93 -4.82
CA ARG A 383 -20.13 17.94 -6.25
C ARG A 383 -21.38 17.08 -6.52
N PRO A 384 -22.59 17.68 -6.41
CA PRO A 384 -23.85 16.94 -6.49
C PRO A 384 -24.07 16.15 -7.79
N GLU A 385 -23.52 16.63 -8.91
CA GLU A 385 -23.62 15.99 -10.22
C GLU A 385 -22.94 14.61 -10.26
N LEU A 386 -21.88 14.41 -9.47
CA LEU A 386 -21.19 13.12 -9.37
C LEU A 386 -22.07 12.04 -8.73
N GLY A 387 -23.14 12.43 -8.02
CA GLY A 387 -24.12 11.50 -7.46
C GLY A 387 -24.87 10.69 -8.52
N LYS A 388 -24.94 11.17 -9.77
CA LYS A 388 -25.55 10.46 -10.90
C LYS A 388 -24.60 9.47 -11.56
N ILE A 389 -23.29 9.63 -11.35
CA ILE A 389 -22.23 8.88 -12.05
C ILE A 389 -21.68 7.79 -11.12
N LEU A 390 -21.46 8.12 -9.85
CA LEU A 390 -20.86 7.20 -8.90
C LEU A 390 -21.86 6.13 -8.45
N PRO A 391 -21.42 4.87 -8.30
CA PRO A 391 -22.25 3.81 -7.75
C PRO A 391 -22.85 4.17 -6.40
N VAL A 392 -24.02 3.62 -6.10
CA VAL A 392 -24.65 3.73 -4.78
C VAL A 392 -24.35 2.47 -3.99
N TRP A 393 -23.78 2.61 -2.79
CA TRP A 393 -23.57 1.51 -1.86
C TRP A 393 -24.77 1.39 -0.91
N ASN A 394 -25.72 0.56 -1.31
CA ASN A 394 -26.95 0.24 -0.58
C ASN A 394 -27.05 -1.27 -0.29
N ASP A 395 -28.10 -1.67 0.43
CA ASP A 395 -28.31 -3.05 0.85
C ASP A 395 -28.46 -4.01 -0.34
N GLU A 396 -29.08 -3.56 -1.44
CA GLU A 396 -29.21 -4.33 -2.69
C GLU A 396 -27.84 -4.67 -3.29
N ARG A 397 -26.93 -3.68 -3.38
CA ARG A 397 -25.56 -3.89 -3.85
C ARG A 397 -24.80 -4.85 -2.94
N THR A 398 -24.99 -4.73 -1.63
CA THR A 398 -24.37 -5.63 -0.65
C THR A 398 -24.87 -7.05 -0.81
N ALA A 399 -26.18 -7.25 -0.95
CA ALA A 399 -26.75 -8.56 -1.23
C ALA A 399 -26.20 -9.16 -2.53
N LEU A 400 -26.06 -8.36 -3.60
CA LEU A 400 -25.44 -8.80 -4.85
C LEU A 400 -23.98 -9.23 -4.68
N ARG A 401 -23.20 -8.48 -3.89
CA ARG A 401 -21.80 -8.80 -3.57
C ARG A 401 -21.69 -10.09 -2.76
N GLU A 402 -22.52 -10.28 -1.75
CA GLU A 402 -22.49 -11.47 -0.89
C GLU A 402 -22.94 -12.73 -1.64
N ALA A 403 -23.88 -12.58 -2.58
CA ALA A 403 -24.31 -13.67 -3.45
C ALA A 403 -23.23 -14.15 -4.46
N ILE A 404 -22.11 -13.42 -4.64
CA ILE A 404 -21.04 -13.78 -5.59
C ILE A 404 -20.57 -15.21 -5.37
N TYR A 405 -20.33 -15.62 -4.12
CA TYR A 405 -19.72 -16.92 -3.83
C TYR A 405 -20.61 -18.08 -4.26
N GLY A 406 -21.91 -18.00 -3.95
CA GLY A 406 -22.90 -18.97 -4.41
C GLY A 406 -23.03 -18.98 -5.94
N LYS A 407 -23.09 -17.80 -6.58
CA LYS A 407 -23.13 -17.68 -8.04
C LYS A 407 -21.88 -18.27 -8.71
N LYS A 408 -20.69 -18.08 -8.11
CA LYS A 408 -19.43 -18.62 -8.60
C LYS A 408 -19.40 -20.13 -8.48
N LEU A 409 -19.86 -20.68 -7.35
CA LEU A 409 -19.98 -22.13 -7.17
C LEU A 409 -20.89 -22.74 -8.23
N ASN A 410 -22.06 -22.16 -8.47
CA ASN A 410 -22.99 -22.63 -9.50
C ASN A 410 -22.37 -22.59 -10.90
N ALA A 411 -21.65 -21.52 -11.24
CA ALA A 411 -20.95 -21.40 -12.52
C ALA A 411 -19.85 -22.48 -12.69
N LEU A 412 -19.11 -22.80 -11.62
CA LEU A 412 -18.10 -23.86 -11.64
C LEU A 412 -18.73 -25.26 -11.77
N GLN A 413 -19.84 -25.52 -11.07
CA GLN A 413 -20.59 -26.77 -11.20
C GLN A 413 -21.15 -26.95 -12.62
N TYR A 414 -21.65 -25.87 -13.22
CA TYR A 414 -22.12 -25.86 -14.61
C TYR A 414 -20.98 -26.12 -15.61
N ALA A 415 -19.80 -25.52 -15.40
CA ALA A 415 -18.64 -25.80 -16.23
C ALA A 415 -18.22 -27.28 -16.14
N LYS A 416 -18.22 -27.86 -14.93
CA LYS A 416 -17.89 -29.27 -14.69
C LYS A 416 -18.85 -30.23 -15.42
N SER A 417 -20.15 -29.96 -15.42
CA SER A 417 -21.13 -30.85 -16.08
C SER A 417 -20.96 -30.87 -17.60
N ARG A 418 -20.50 -29.75 -18.20
CA ARG A 418 -20.21 -29.69 -19.65
C ARG A 418 -18.93 -30.41 -20.05
N THR A 419 -17.88 -30.35 -19.23
CA THR A 419 -16.64 -31.10 -19.49
C THR A 419 -16.78 -32.61 -19.32
N ASN A 420 -17.77 -33.09 -18.56
CA ASN A 420 -18.06 -34.52 -18.44
C ASN A 420 -19.01 -35.06 -19.53
N SER A 421 -19.48 -34.19 -20.43
CA SER A 421 -20.42 -34.53 -21.51
C SER A 421 -19.75 -34.56 -22.89
N ILE A 422 -18.42 -34.48 -22.92
CA ILE A 422 -17.51 -34.59 -24.07
C ILE A 422 -16.54 -35.72 -23.73
#